data_AF-A0A4U6TAC9-F1
#
_entry.id   AF-A0A4U6TAC9-F1
#
_cell.length_a   1.000
_cell.length_b   1.000
_cell.length_c   1.000
_cell.angle_alpha   90.00
_cell.angle_beta   90.00
_cell.angle_gamma   90.00
#
_symmetry.space_group_name_H-M   'P 1'
#
loop_
_entity.id
_entity.type
_entity.pdbx_description
1 polymer ?
#
loop_
_entity_poly.entity_id
_entity_poly.type
_entity_poly.pdbx_seq_one_letter_code
_entity_poly.pdbx_strand_id
1 'polypeptide(L)'
;MHQGKAFCTEYEKSKFIADRIALQAAAEGVPITLVYPGVMYGAGALTTVNFVSRLLIERFNGRLPGHIGDGYGMQSFSHVDDVVSGHIAAMEKGRVGERYLLTGENVSLVQMFNLAANVKQHKATQIPLTSLVA
;
A
#
# COMPACT_ATOMS: atom_id res chain seq x y z
N MET A 1 -0.95 -12.35 8.97
CA MET A 1 -1.28 -12.68 7.56
C MET A 1 -2.72 -13.11 7.44
N HIS A 2 -3.31 -12.92 6.26
CA HIS A 2 -4.70 -13.26 5.97
C HIS A 2 -5.01 -14.73 6.29
N GLN A 3 -6.12 -15.02 6.97
CA GLN A 3 -6.47 -16.38 7.43
C GLN A 3 -7.16 -17.23 6.37
N GLY A 4 -7.54 -16.65 5.22
CA GLY A 4 -8.19 -17.37 4.12
C GLY A 4 -9.66 -17.74 4.34
N LYS A 5 -10.29 -17.22 5.40
CA LYS A 5 -11.70 -17.53 5.76
C LYS A 5 -12.72 -16.73 4.94
N ALA A 6 -12.41 -15.48 4.62
CA ALA A 6 -13.23 -14.58 3.81
C ALA A 6 -12.30 -13.55 3.15
N PHE A 7 -12.63 -13.08 1.95
CA PHE A 7 -11.83 -12.08 1.21
C PHE A 7 -12.69 -10.86 0.89
N CYS A 8 -12.12 -9.67 1.03
CA CYS A 8 -12.80 -8.42 0.69
C CYS A 8 -12.80 -8.15 -0.82
N THR A 9 -11.82 -8.68 -1.56
CA THR A 9 -11.70 -8.49 -3.02
C THR A 9 -11.15 -9.74 -3.71
N GLU A 10 -11.45 -9.89 -5.01
CA GLU A 10 -10.83 -10.94 -5.84
C GLU A 10 -9.31 -10.73 -5.99
N TYR A 11 -8.85 -9.47 -5.95
CA TYR A 11 -7.42 -9.17 -5.92
C TYR A 11 -6.75 -9.80 -4.68
N GLU A 12 -7.32 -9.57 -3.49
CA GLU A 12 -6.81 -10.12 -2.24
C GLU A 12 -6.79 -11.66 -2.27
N LYS A 13 -7.87 -12.29 -2.75
CA LYS A 13 -7.95 -13.74 -2.93
C LYS A 13 -6.87 -14.26 -3.88
N SER A 14 -6.66 -13.59 -5.02
CA SER A 14 -5.62 -13.97 -5.99
C SER A 14 -4.22 -13.92 -5.38
N LYS A 15 -3.92 -12.89 -4.58
CA LYS A 15 -2.61 -12.74 -3.91
C LYS A 15 -2.42 -13.73 -2.77
N PHE A 16 -3.47 -14.07 -2.03
CA PHE A 16 -3.43 -15.13 -1.02
C PHE A 16 -3.15 -16.50 -1.65
N ILE A 17 -3.80 -16.83 -2.78
CA ILE A 17 -3.56 -18.09 -3.48
C ILE A 17 -2.13 -18.14 -4.03
N ALA A 18 -1.67 -17.05 -4.67
CA ALA A 18 -0.31 -16.95 -5.19
C ALA A 18 0.75 -17.13 -4.10
N ASP A 19 0.54 -16.55 -2.91
CA ASP A 19 1.40 -16.75 -1.74
C ASP A 19 1.53 -18.24 -1.35
N ARG A 20 0.40 -18.97 -1.34
CA ARG A 20 0.40 -20.39 -0.98
C ARG A 20 1.10 -21.25 -2.01
N ILE A 21 0.88 -20.97 -3.30
CA ILE A 21 1.57 -21.65 -4.39
C ILE A 21 3.09 -21.41 -4.30
N ALA A 22 3.50 -20.17 -4.07
CA ALA A 22 4.91 -19.79 -3.93
C ALA A 22 5.59 -20.50 -2.75
N LEU A 23 4.92 -20.58 -1.59
CA LEU A 23 5.45 -21.34 -0.46
C LEU A 23 5.56 -22.84 -0.72
N GLN A 24 4.57 -23.42 -1.39
CA GLN A 24 4.58 -24.85 -1.72
C GLN A 24 5.77 -25.16 -2.62
N ALA A 25 5.97 -24.36 -3.67
CA ALA A 25 7.14 -24.46 -4.53
C ALA A 25 8.45 -24.25 -3.76
N ALA A 26 8.49 -23.33 -2.78
CA ALA A 26 9.65 -23.14 -1.91
C ALA A 26 9.96 -24.39 -1.05
N ALA A 27 8.93 -25.03 -0.50
CA ALA A 27 9.06 -26.27 0.25
C ALA A 27 9.52 -27.45 -0.64
N GLU A 28 9.21 -27.40 -1.93
CA GLU A 28 9.67 -28.35 -2.95
C GLU A 28 11.08 -28.04 -3.48
N GLY A 29 11.75 -27.01 -2.95
CA GLY A 29 13.14 -26.69 -3.25
C GLY A 29 13.35 -25.60 -4.31
N VAL A 30 12.29 -24.96 -4.80
CA VAL A 30 12.43 -23.80 -5.68
C VAL A 30 12.90 -22.59 -4.86
N PRO A 31 13.97 -21.87 -5.25
CA PRO A 31 14.52 -20.77 -4.46
C PRO A 31 13.65 -19.52 -4.54
N ILE A 32 12.53 -19.52 -3.80
CA ILE A 32 11.55 -18.43 -3.77
C ILE A 32 11.62 -17.72 -2.41
N THR A 33 11.74 -16.41 -2.46
CA THR A 33 11.55 -15.51 -1.31
C THR A 33 10.39 -14.57 -1.60
N LEU A 34 9.51 -14.38 -0.61
CA LEU A 34 8.31 -13.57 -0.76
C LEU A 34 8.51 -12.19 -0.12
N VAL A 35 8.05 -11.16 -0.81
CA VAL A 35 8.09 -9.77 -0.34
C VAL A 35 6.71 -9.14 -0.40
N TYR A 36 6.35 -8.37 0.62
CA TYR A 36 5.05 -7.71 0.75
C TYR A 36 5.23 -6.20 0.93
N PRO A 37 5.19 -5.44 -0.17
CA PRO A 37 5.21 -3.99 -0.12
C PRO A 37 3.94 -3.44 0.54
N GLY A 38 4.11 -2.40 1.35
CA GLY A 38 3.03 -1.51 1.76
C GLY A 38 2.49 -0.65 0.61
N VAL A 39 1.66 0.33 0.94
CA VAL A 39 1.18 1.34 -0.02
C VAL A 39 2.36 2.19 -0.47
N MET A 40 2.72 2.07 -1.74
CA MET A 40 3.91 2.73 -2.28
C MET A 40 3.66 4.18 -2.68
N TYR A 41 4.63 5.05 -2.37
CA TYR A 41 4.67 6.44 -2.81
C TYR A 41 6.10 6.85 -3.21
N GLY A 42 6.23 7.91 -3.98
CA GLY A 42 7.53 8.41 -4.46
C GLY A 42 7.46 8.94 -5.90
N ALA A 43 8.60 9.36 -6.42
CA ALA A 43 8.72 9.84 -7.79
C ALA A 43 8.55 8.69 -8.80
N GLY A 44 7.99 8.98 -9.97
CA GLY A 44 7.81 8.00 -11.04
C GLY A 44 6.71 8.39 -12.02
N ALA A 45 6.56 7.58 -13.07
CA ALA A 45 5.48 7.77 -14.04
C ALA A 45 4.11 7.62 -13.37
N LEU A 46 3.18 8.54 -13.63
CA LEU A 46 1.82 8.49 -13.11
C LEU A 46 0.99 7.44 -13.86
N THR A 47 0.99 6.23 -13.34
CA THR A 47 0.13 5.13 -13.80
C THR A 47 -1.14 5.02 -12.94
N THR A 48 -2.00 4.05 -13.23
CA THR A 48 -3.16 3.71 -12.37
C THR A 48 -2.73 3.14 -11.01
N VAL A 49 -1.50 2.64 -10.88
CA VAL A 49 -0.97 2.03 -9.64
C VAL A 49 -0.48 3.09 -8.64
N ASN A 50 -0.22 4.33 -9.08
CA ASN A 50 0.20 5.45 -8.23
C ASN A 50 -0.99 6.06 -7.46
N PHE A 51 -1.66 5.23 -6.67
CA PHE A 51 -2.87 5.61 -5.92
C PHE A 51 -2.65 6.82 -5.00
N VAL A 52 -1.54 6.84 -4.26
CA VAL A 52 -1.20 7.95 -3.34
C VAL A 52 -1.07 9.27 -4.08
N SER A 53 -0.30 9.31 -5.18
CA SER A 53 -0.10 10.52 -5.98
C SER A 53 -1.42 11.03 -6.57
N ARG A 54 -2.28 10.13 -7.06
CA ARG A 54 -3.60 10.49 -7.58
C ARG A 54 -4.49 11.08 -6.48
N LEU A 55 -4.55 10.46 -5.31
CA LEU A 55 -5.33 10.99 -4.18
C LEU A 55 -4.88 12.39 -3.80
N LEU A 56 -3.57 12.63 -3.73
CA LEU A 56 -3.02 13.97 -3.44
C LEU A 56 -3.41 14.98 -4.53
N ILE A 57 -3.28 14.62 -5.81
CA ILE A 57 -3.66 15.49 -6.94
C ILE A 57 -5.15 15.85 -6.89
N GLU A 58 -6.03 14.86 -6.72
CA GLU A 58 -7.48 15.10 -6.67
C GLU A 58 -7.86 15.93 -5.43
N ARG A 59 -7.22 15.68 -4.29
CA ARG A 59 -7.42 16.44 -3.04
C ARG A 59 -7.05 17.90 -3.19
N PHE A 60 -5.84 18.20 -3.66
CA PHE A 60 -5.34 19.57 -3.75
C PHE A 60 -5.87 20.34 -4.98
N ASN A 61 -6.47 19.65 -5.94
CA ASN A 61 -7.27 20.26 -7.02
C ASN A 61 -8.76 20.44 -6.64
N GLY A 62 -9.15 20.16 -5.39
CA GLY A 62 -10.53 20.31 -4.90
C GLY A 62 -11.54 19.29 -5.44
N ARG A 63 -11.08 18.28 -6.18
CA ARG A 63 -11.91 17.21 -6.78
C ARG A 63 -12.19 16.06 -5.80
N LEU A 64 -11.45 16.00 -4.70
CA LEU A 64 -11.69 15.10 -3.56
C LEU A 64 -11.86 15.93 -2.26
N PRO A 65 -13.04 16.54 -2.05
CA PRO A 65 -13.27 17.42 -0.89
C PRO A 65 -13.31 16.66 0.43
N GLY A 66 -13.41 15.32 0.41
CA GLY A 66 -13.46 14.54 1.63
C GLY A 66 -12.76 13.19 1.68
N HIS A 67 -12.97 12.48 2.79
CA HIS A 67 -12.27 11.23 3.10
C HIS A 67 -13.02 10.00 2.57
N ILE A 68 -12.28 9.05 2.00
CA ILE A 68 -12.80 7.73 1.64
C ILE A 68 -13.02 6.95 2.94
N GLY A 69 -14.24 6.46 3.18
CA GLY A 69 -14.60 5.82 4.44
C GLY A 69 -14.57 6.80 5.62
N ASP A 70 -14.09 6.36 6.79
CA ASP A 70 -13.87 7.25 7.95
C ASP A 70 -12.56 8.06 7.85
N GLY A 71 -11.64 7.67 6.95
CA GLY A 71 -10.34 8.29 6.77
C GLY A 71 -9.28 7.93 7.84
N TYR A 72 -9.64 7.17 8.87
CA TYR A 72 -8.78 6.81 10.01
C TYR A 72 -8.19 5.41 9.93
N GLY A 73 -8.63 4.59 8.96
CA GLY A 73 -7.97 3.32 8.64
C GLY A 73 -6.47 3.50 8.42
N MET A 74 -5.66 2.81 9.24
CA MET A 74 -4.20 2.86 9.16
C MET A 74 -3.71 2.06 7.95
N GLN A 75 -2.76 2.62 7.22
CA GLN A 75 -2.07 1.96 6.12
C GLN A 75 -0.56 2.11 6.33
N SER A 76 0.21 1.09 5.94
CA SER A 76 1.68 1.22 5.91
C SER A 76 2.10 1.86 4.60
N PHE A 77 2.71 3.04 4.68
CA PHE A 77 3.22 3.75 3.52
C PHE A 77 4.72 3.52 3.38
N SER A 78 5.15 3.08 2.20
CA SER A 78 6.55 2.76 1.91
C SER A 78 7.07 3.63 0.76
N HIS A 79 8.22 4.27 0.95
CA HIS A 79 8.85 5.02 -0.13
C HIS A 79 9.39 4.06 -1.20
N VAL A 80 9.25 4.43 -2.48
CA VAL A 80 9.60 3.55 -3.61
C VAL A 80 11.06 3.09 -3.55
N ASP A 81 11.99 3.97 -3.19
CA ASP A 81 13.42 3.63 -3.13
C ASP A 81 13.73 2.63 -2.00
N ASP A 82 13.01 2.71 -0.88
CA ASP A 82 13.14 1.77 0.23
C ASP A 82 12.58 0.40 -0.16
N VAL A 83 11.46 0.39 -0.90
CA VAL A 83 10.89 -0.85 -1.43
C VAL A 83 11.84 -1.50 -2.43
N VAL A 84 12.45 -0.74 -3.35
CA VAL A 84 13.46 -1.25 -4.29
C VAL A 84 14.65 -1.84 -3.54
N SER A 85 15.18 -1.10 -2.57
CA SER A 85 16.28 -1.55 -1.72
C SER A 85 15.93 -2.84 -0.96
N GLY A 86 14.69 -2.92 -0.46
CA GLY A 86 14.15 -4.11 0.19
C GLY A 86 14.03 -5.32 -0.72
N HIS A 87 13.63 -5.14 -1.99
CA HIS A 87 13.61 -6.22 -2.97
C HIS A 87 15.01 -6.74 -3.27
N ILE A 88 15.99 -5.85 -3.46
CA ILE A 88 17.39 -6.22 -3.71
C ILE A 88 17.92 -7.00 -2.50
N ALA A 89 17.69 -6.50 -1.28
CA ALA A 89 18.12 -7.18 -0.06
C ALA A 89 17.46 -8.55 0.12
N ALA A 90 16.17 -8.69 -0.21
CA ALA A 90 15.47 -9.97 -0.17
C ALA A 90 16.02 -10.96 -1.22
N MET A 91 16.40 -10.47 -2.41
CA MET A 91 17.03 -11.30 -3.44
C MET A 91 18.42 -11.78 -3.02
N GLU A 92 19.23 -10.92 -2.42
CA GLU A 92 20.63 -11.24 -2.05
C GLU A 92 20.76 -12.02 -0.75
N LYS A 93 19.90 -11.71 0.24
CA LYS A 93 20.05 -12.14 1.64
C LYS A 93 18.81 -12.80 2.20
N GLY A 94 17.74 -12.87 1.42
CA GLY A 94 16.52 -13.56 1.81
C GLY A 94 16.75 -15.04 2.02
N ARG A 95 15.93 -15.63 2.87
CA ARG A 95 15.86 -17.08 3.04
C ARG A 95 14.72 -17.63 2.18
N VAL A 96 14.93 -18.80 1.61
CA VAL A 96 13.92 -19.51 0.82
C VAL A 96 12.71 -19.85 1.70
N GLY A 97 11.51 -19.62 1.17
CA GLY A 97 10.24 -19.87 1.87
C GLY A 97 9.87 -18.83 2.93
N GLU A 98 10.74 -17.86 3.20
CA GLU A 98 10.45 -16.77 4.13
C GLU A 98 9.73 -15.61 3.46
N ARG A 99 9.14 -14.78 4.33
CA ARG A 99 8.30 -13.66 3.93
C ARG A 99 8.77 -12.38 4.61
N TYR A 100 8.97 -11.34 3.81
CA TYR A 100 9.49 -10.06 4.27
C TYR A 100 8.47 -8.95 4.02
N LEU A 101 8.14 -8.20 5.08
CA LEU A 101 7.31 -7.00 4.98
C LEU A 101 8.20 -5.82 4.58
N LEU A 102 7.86 -5.16 3.47
CA LEU A 102 8.52 -3.93 3.01
C LEU A 102 7.60 -2.74 3.33
N THR A 103 7.49 -2.47 4.63
CA THR A 103 6.53 -1.54 5.23
C THR A 103 7.25 -0.36 5.86
N GLY A 104 6.80 0.86 5.56
CA GLY A 104 7.20 2.06 6.29
C GLY A 104 6.20 2.44 7.37
N GLU A 105 6.05 3.75 7.60
CA GLU A 105 5.21 4.27 8.66
C GLU A 105 3.73 3.92 8.48
N ASN A 106 3.09 3.55 9.58
CA ASN A 106 1.65 3.40 9.62
C ASN A 106 1.02 4.78 9.83
N VAL A 107 0.31 5.27 8.82
CA VAL A 107 -0.44 6.53 8.90
C VAL A 107 -1.84 6.34 8.31
N SER A 108 -2.80 7.14 8.78
CA SER A 108 -4.13 7.18 8.19
C SER A 108 -4.18 8.10 6.97
N LEU A 109 -5.23 7.97 6.15
CA LEU A 109 -5.44 8.86 5.00
C LEU A 109 -5.59 10.33 5.43
N VAL A 110 -6.26 10.58 6.58
CA VAL A 110 -6.37 11.91 7.19
C VAL A 110 -4.99 12.45 7.57
N GLN A 111 -4.16 11.65 8.24
CA GLN A 111 -2.81 12.04 8.63
C GLN A 111 -1.94 12.35 7.40
N MET A 112 -2.00 11.50 6.38
CA MET A 112 -1.27 11.72 5.11
C MET A 112 -1.67 13.04 4.43
N PHE A 113 -2.97 13.36 4.35
CA PHE A 113 -3.41 14.64 3.79
C PHE A 113 -2.96 15.84 4.63
N ASN A 114 -3.00 15.74 5.96
CA ASN A 114 -2.55 16.81 6.85
C ASN A 114 -1.03 17.04 6.72
N LEU A 115 -0.23 15.96 6.62
CA LEU A 115 1.21 16.05 6.37
C LEU A 115 1.50 16.75 5.03
N ALA A 116 0.82 16.36 3.96
CA ALA A 116 0.99 17.00 2.64
C ALA A 116 0.58 18.48 2.64
N ALA A 117 -0.47 18.84 3.38
CA ALA A 117 -0.97 20.21 3.51
C ALA A 117 0.04 21.13 4.22
N ASN A 118 0.70 20.62 5.27
CA ASN A 118 1.75 21.35 5.99
C ASN A 118 2.95 21.67 5.09
N VAL A 119 3.35 20.73 4.22
CA VAL A 119 4.44 20.96 3.25
C VAL A 119 4.07 22.03 2.22
N LYS A 120 2.79 22.11 1.82
CA LYS A 120 2.30 23.08 0.81
C LYS A 120 1.92 24.45 1.37
N GLN A 121 2.00 24.67 2.69
CA GLN A 121 1.44 25.84 3.37
C GLN A 121 -0.03 26.12 2.96
N HIS A 122 -0.80 25.05 2.72
CA HIS A 122 -2.21 25.12 2.30
C HIS A 122 -3.09 24.47 3.37
N LYS A 123 -4.24 25.07 3.70
CA LYS A 123 -5.21 24.43 4.61
C LYS A 123 -5.91 23.28 3.89
N ALA A 124 -5.79 22.05 4.38
CA ALA A 124 -6.59 20.93 3.88
C ALA A 124 -8.05 21.07 4.34
N THR A 125 -8.99 21.16 3.39
CA THR A 125 -10.43 21.19 3.68
C THR A 125 -10.93 19.81 4.09
N GLN A 126 -11.28 19.60 5.35
CA GLN A 126 -11.76 18.31 5.87
C GLN A 126 -13.28 18.20 5.77
N ILE A 127 -13.78 17.41 4.81
CA ILE A 127 -15.19 17.02 4.74
C ILE A 127 -15.25 15.49 4.82
N PRO A 128 -16.03 14.85 5.69
CA PRO A 128 -16.22 13.40 5.61
C PRO A 128 -17.12 13.07 4.41
N LEU A 129 -16.70 12.20 3.49
CA LEU A 129 -17.56 11.66 2.41
C LEU A 129 -18.19 10.36 2.89
N THR A 130 -19.01 10.45 3.92
CA THR A 130 -19.88 9.34 4.33
C THR A 130 -21.14 9.32 3.46
N SER A 131 -21.35 8.20 2.76
CA SER A 131 -22.45 7.85 1.82
C SER A 131 -22.34 8.38 0.38
N LEU A 132 -21.63 7.64 -0.48
CA LEU A 132 -21.80 7.71 -1.94
C LEU A 132 -21.75 6.33 -2.60
N VAL A 133 -22.15 5.30 -1.85
CA VAL A 133 -22.53 3.99 -2.39
C VAL A 133 -23.85 3.61 -1.71
N ALA A 134 -24.94 3.98 -2.37
CA ALA A 134 -26.24 3.31 -2.25
C ALA A 134 -26.49 2.61 -3.58
#